data_AF-A0A936C2C0-F1
#
_entry.id   AF-A0A936C2C0-F1
#
_cell.length_a   1.000
_cell.length_b   1.000
_cell.length_c   1.000
_cell.angle_alpha   90.00
_cell.angle_beta   90.00
_cell.angle_gamma   90.00
#
_symmetry.space_group_name_H-M   'P 1'
#
loop_
_entity.id
_entity.type
_entity.pdbx_description
1 polymer ?
#
loop_
_entity_poly.entity_id
_entity_poly.type
_entity_poly.pdbx_seq_one_letter_code
_entity_poly.pdbx_strand_id
1 'polypeptide(L)'
;MEGPPARFRLTPRIDRRRVVTTIAVLGFVSAALVGRCARAKAEPTEFTRWLEARVQECYEKKSCRIALPRGLHVLSRPIDLCPTVKLVGDGADSVGTAVKTEGFFTAFHLLPYAACRSLGFPWHGHVRIEGLQVVGRGSGTSTIPAYGIHAENVFRLRDVQTQGFTVGLHVDADVKRKTRKAGNANGWRVDDFRAQKAEHAGVWIHGGDTNVGLWMAGGASRNCLRASKWTPILKVECAGVVEASFLGTTLINVSTATNWEHKPNCRVAKVRCLARKFPGFRFASRNQRSVCLGCYTEIDQEVSLLSPQSIAVGGLSGWSGRGLRISGQRVNGLVVSNAQDPTNVTTLRLGNAQNVPGSALTITSNADMAPLGFGVAKEEGVYELRLARLDRAVSLKIVGRKSAPLRLGTMRLRSALLDVKK
;
A
#
# COMPACT_ATOMS: atom_id res chain seq x y z
N MET A 1 51.36 -10.33 64.03
CA MET A 1 50.02 -9.72 63.95
C MET A 1 50.06 -8.75 62.79
N GLU A 2 49.45 -9.16 61.69
CA GLU A 2 49.53 -8.54 60.38
C GLU A 2 48.64 -7.29 60.34
N GLY A 3 49.23 -6.16 59.91
CA GLY A 3 48.53 -4.89 59.77
C GLY A 3 47.65 -4.83 58.51
N PRO A 4 46.60 -4.00 58.50
CA PRO A 4 45.69 -3.90 57.37
C PRO A 4 46.32 -3.09 56.21
N PRO A 5 46.04 -3.46 54.94
CA PRO A 5 46.58 -2.76 53.78
C PRO A 5 45.87 -1.42 53.52
N ALA A 6 46.66 -0.35 53.40
CA ALA A 6 46.21 0.96 52.97
C ALA A 6 45.76 0.96 51.50
N ARG A 7 44.51 1.37 51.23
CA ARG A 7 43.98 1.56 49.87
C ARG A 7 44.30 2.98 49.39
N PHE A 8 45.21 3.11 48.42
CA PHE A 8 45.37 4.35 47.65
C PHE A 8 44.26 4.47 46.60
N ARG A 9 43.42 5.50 46.70
CA ARG A 9 42.49 5.94 45.65
C ARG A 9 43.16 7.06 44.86
N LEU A 10 43.62 6.78 43.64
CA LEU A 10 44.00 7.81 42.68
C LEU A 10 42.74 8.28 41.93
N THR A 11 42.24 9.45 42.27
CA THR A 11 41.31 10.21 41.42
C THR A 11 42.12 11.10 40.48
N PRO A 12 42.10 10.88 39.15
CA PRO A 12 42.70 11.85 38.24
C PRO A 12 41.81 13.09 38.17
N ARG A 13 42.25 14.19 38.79
CA ARG A 13 41.76 15.54 38.49
C ARG A 13 42.28 15.93 37.12
N ILE A 14 41.47 15.74 36.08
CA ILE A 14 41.71 16.32 34.76
C ILE A 14 41.32 17.80 34.85
N ASP A 15 42.34 18.67 34.82
CA ASP A 15 42.16 20.12 34.72
C ASP A 15 41.62 20.48 33.32
N ARG A 16 40.31 20.77 33.25
CA ARG A 16 39.57 21.04 32.00
C ARG A 16 39.84 22.42 31.41
N ARG A 17 40.78 23.21 31.93
CA ARG A 17 41.01 24.60 31.46
C ARG A 17 42.20 24.81 30.53
N ARG A 18 42.94 23.77 30.12
CA ARG A 18 44.11 23.90 29.22
C ARG A 18 44.15 22.97 27.99
N VAL A 19 43.03 22.36 27.59
CA VAL A 19 42.96 21.50 26.38
C VAL A 19 42.15 22.14 25.24
N VAL A 20 41.72 23.40 25.37
CA VAL A 20 40.84 24.05 24.37
C VAL A 20 41.61 24.75 23.23
N THR A 21 42.91 24.96 23.34
CA THR A 21 43.60 25.87 22.39
C THR A 21 44.49 25.18 21.34
N THR A 22 44.80 23.89 21.46
CA THR A 22 45.74 23.21 20.53
C THR A 22 45.09 22.22 19.55
N ILE A 23 43.79 21.90 19.70
CA ILE A 23 43.05 21.03 18.74
C ILE A 23 42.32 21.86 17.67
N ALA A 24 42.28 23.19 17.79
CA ALA A 24 41.56 24.05 16.85
C ALA A 24 42.31 24.33 15.52
N VAL A 25 43.63 24.06 15.44
CA VAL A 25 44.43 24.44 14.26
C VAL A 25 44.65 23.29 13.26
N LEU A 26 44.55 22.02 13.70
CA LEU A 26 44.61 20.86 12.79
C LEU A 26 43.23 20.37 12.29
N GLY A 27 42.13 20.84 12.90
CA GLY A 27 40.76 20.53 12.47
C GLY A 27 40.21 21.42 11.34
N PHE A 28 40.84 22.56 11.06
CA PHE A 28 40.33 23.54 10.08
C PHE A 28 40.89 23.37 8.66
N VAL A 29 42.00 22.65 8.49
CA VAL A 29 42.57 22.40 7.15
C VAL A 29 41.87 21.23 6.43
N SER A 30 41.24 20.30 7.15
CA SER A 30 40.46 19.21 6.52
C SER A 30 39.03 19.61 6.10
N ALA A 31 38.44 20.66 6.67
CA ALA A 31 37.11 21.12 6.28
C ALA A 31 37.12 21.98 4.99
N ALA A 32 38.21 22.68 4.72
CA ALA A 32 38.34 23.54 3.53
C ALA A 32 38.68 22.76 2.24
N LEU A 33 39.27 21.55 2.36
CA LEU A 33 39.60 20.67 1.21
C LEU A 33 38.52 19.64 0.87
N VAL A 34 37.59 19.34 1.80
CA VAL A 34 36.44 18.45 1.53
C VAL A 34 35.27 19.21 0.86
N GLY A 35 35.30 20.55 0.86
CA GLY A 35 34.26 21.41 0.29
C GLY A 35 34.38 21.76 -1.20
N ARG A 36 35.39 21.24 -1.93
CA ARG A 36 35.64 21.61 -3.35
C ARG A 36 35.72 20.44 -4.32
N CYS A 37 35.29 19.24 -3.95
CA CYS A 37 34.70 18.33 -4.94
C CYS A 37 33.25 18.76 -5.15
N ALA A 38 33.05 19.93 -5.76
CA ALA A 38 31.83 20.16 -6.51
C ALA A 38 31.78 19.00 -7.50
N ARG A 39 30.94 17.98 -7.23
CA ARG A 39 30.57 17.00 -8.24
C ARG A 39 30.19 17.85 -9.44
N ALA A 40 31.01 17.84 -10.48
CA ALA A 40 30.64 18.40 -11.77
C ALA A 40 29.22 17.90 -11.99
N LYS A 41 28.25 18.82 -12.05
CA LYS A 41 26.84 18.45 -12.25
C LYS A 41 26.87 17.65 -13.55
N ALA A 42 26.66 16.35 -13.45
CA ALA A 42 26.71 15.48 -14.61
C ALA A 42 25.79 16.10 -15.66
N GLU A 43 26.32 16.32 -16.86
CA GLU A 43 25.54 16.93 -17.91
C GLU A 43 24.29 16.08 -18.14
N PRO A 44 23.11 16.70 -18.34
CA PRO A 44 21.93 15.91 -18.55
C PRO A 44 22.06 15.03 -19.81
N THR A 45 21.66 13.76 -19.71
CA THR A 45 21.65 12.88 -20.89
C THR A 45 20.81 13.50 -22.00
N GLU A 46 21.08 13.14 -23.26
CA GLU A 46 20.31 13.61 -24.41
C GLU A 46 18.79 13.37 -24.21
N PHE A 47 18.42 12.17 -23.76
CA PHE A 47 17.03 11.83 -23.47
C PHE A 47 16.43 12.70 -22.36
N THR A 48 17.19 13.00 -21.30
CA THR A 48 16.71 13.87 -20.20
C THR A 48 16.41 15.26 -20.74
N ARG A 49 17.34 15.86 -21.50
CA ARG A 49 17.12 17.18 -22.13
C ARG A 49 15.93 17.19 -23.07
N TRP A 50 15.81 16.15 -23.91
CA TRP A 50 14.70 15.99 -24.83
C TRP A 50 13.36 15.92 -24.08
N LEU A 51 13.26 15.09 -23.04
CA LEU A 51 12.03 14.92 -22.29
C LEU A 51 11.63 16.20 -21.54
N GLU A 52 12.59 16.90 -20.93
CA GLU A 52 12.35 18.18 -20.27
C GLU A 52 11.88 19.24 -21.26
N ALA A 53 12.48 19.32 -22.45
CA ALA A 53 12.03 20.22 -23.50
C ALA A 53 10.60 19.91 -23.94
N ARG A 54 10.23 18.62 -24.06
CA ARG A 54 8.84 18.24 -24.39
C ARG A 54 7.88 18.57 -23.26
N VAL A 55 8.26 18.33 -22.01
CA VAL A 55 7.47 18.72 -20.84
C VAL A 55 7.26 20.24 -20.81
N GLN A 56 8.30 21.03 -21.10
CA GLN A 56 8.21 22.49 -21.21
C GLN A 56 7.31 22.96 -22.36
N GLU A 57 7.34 22.28 -23.51
CA GLU A 57 6.41 22.57 -24.62
C GLU A 57 4.95 22.30 -24.21
N CYS A 58 4.72 21.22 -23.47
CA CYS A 58 3.39 20.88 -22.97
C CYS A 58 2.82 21.92 -22.02
N TYR A 59 3.71 22.45 -21.19
CA TYR A 59 3.47 23.52 -20.27
C TYR A 59 3.03 24.81 -20.99
N GLU A 60 3.70 25.18 -22.07
CA GLU A 60 3.32 26.32 -22.92
C GLU A 60 1.95 26.11 -23.60
N LYS A 61 1.69 24.87 -24.07
CA LYS A 61 0.44 24.49 -24.74
C LYS A 61 -0.74 24.23 -23.78
N LYS A 62 -0.51 24.21 -22.46
CA LYS A 62 -1.49 23.92 -21.39
C LYS A 62 -2.14 22.52 -21.46
N SER A 63 -1.72 21.66 -22.38
CA SER A 63 -2.11 20.25 -22.49
C SER A 63 -1.29 19.60 -23.60
N CYS A 64 -0.79 18.38 -23.38
CA CYS A 64 -0.14 17.62 -24.43
C CYS A 64 -0.12 16.11 -24.14
N ARG A 65 0.23 15.36 -25.17
CA ARG A 65 0.68 13.97 -25.06
C ARG A 65 2.13 13.89 -25.51
N ILE A 66 3.01 13.38 -24.64
CA ILE A 66 4.40 13.05 -24.97
C ILE A 66 4.46 11.54 -25.20
N ALA A 67 4.66 11.13 -26.45
CA ALA A 67 4.91 9.74 -26.79
C ALA A 67 6.40 9.44 -26.55
N LEU A 68 6.68 8.49 -25.67
CA LEU A 68 8.03 8.00 -25.41
C LEU A 68 8.30 6.83 -26.38
N PRO A 69 9.40 6.85 -27.14
CA PRO A 69 9.70 5.77 -28.07
C PRO A 69 9.97 4.45 -27.33
N ARG A 70 9.75 3.33 -28.03
CA ARG A 70 10.19 2.00 -27.57
C ARG A 70 11.70 2.00 -27.30
N GLY A 71 12.14 1.26 -26.30
CA GLY A 71 13.54 1.09 -25.97
C GLY A 71 13.92 1.58 -24.57
N LEU A 72 15.22 1.52 -24.27
CA LEU A 72 15.79 1.92 -22.99
C LEU A 72 16.28 3.36 -23.05
N HIS A 73 15.73 4.19 -22.18
CA HIS A 73 16.07 5.60 -22.04
C HIS A 73 16.69 5.88 -20.68
N VAL A 74 17.66 6.78 -20.60
CA VAL A 74 18.38 7.06 -19.34
C VAL A 74 18.05 8.47 -18.86
N LEU A 75 17.58 8.57 -17.62
CA LEU A 75 17.45 9.82 -16.88
C LEU A 75 18.71 10.06 -16.04
N SER A 76 19.28 11.26 -16.10
CA SER A 76 20.37 11.68 -15.18
C SER A 76 19.89 12.52 -14.00
N ARG A 77 18.63 12.99 -14.04
CA ARG A 77 17.97 13.73 -12.94
C ARG A 77 16.45 13.48 -12.92
N PRO A 78 15.76 13.82 -11.82
CA PRO A 78 14.29 13.73 -11.75
C PRO A 78 13.60 14.56 -12.83
N ILE A 79 12.44 14.07 -13.28
CA ILE A 79 11.54 14.80 -14.18
C ILE A 79 10.32 15.27 -13.38
N ASP A 80 10.17 16.59 -13.28
CA ASP A 80 9.05 17.24 -12.61
C ASP A 80 7.86 17.37 -13.56
N LEU A 81 6.72 16.82 -13.14
CA LEU A 81 5.48 16.78 -13.91
C LEU A 81 4.37 17.54 -13.20
N CYS A 82 3.74 18.46 -13.93
CA CYS A 82 2.55 19.16 -13.50
C CYS A 82 1.28 18.62 -14.20
N PRO A 83 0.08 18.85 -13.61
CA PRO A 83 -1.17 18.49 -14.24
C PRO A 83 -1.23 18.92 -15.71
N THR A 84 -1.93 18.15 -16.54
CA THR A 84 -2.06 18.29 -18.02
C THR A 84 -1.00 17.57 -18.86
N VAL A 85 0.12 17.13 -18.26
CA VAL A 85 1.09 16.27 -18.96
C VAL A 85 0.59 14.83 -19.02
N LYS A 86 0.55 14.27 -20.23
CA LYS A 86 0.33 12.84 -20.47
C LYS A 86 1.58 12.21 -21.08
N LEU A 87 2.28 11.38 -20.32
CA LEU A 87 3.37 10.53 -20.81
C LEU A 87 2.80 9.19 -21.28
N VAL A 88 3.13 8.76 -22.50
CA VAL A 88 2.67 7.48 -23.06
C VAL A 88 3.85 6.73 -23.67
N GLY A 89 4.21 5.60 -23.08
CA GLY A 89 5.13 4.64 -23.68
C GLY A 89 4.40 3.55 -24.45
N ASP A 90 5.17 2.55 -24.88
CA ASP A 90 4.74 1.43 -25.72
C ASP A 90 4.52 0.13 -24.93
N GLY A 91 4.27 0.24 -23.61
CA GLY A 91 4.02 -0.88 -22.70
C GLY A 91 5.05 -0.95 -21.56
N ALA A 92 4.63 -1.45 -20.39
CA ALA A 92 5.48 -1.56 -19.20
C ALA A 92 6.31 -2.84 -19.10
N ASP A 93 6.26 -3.70 -20.12
CA ASP A 93 7.10 -4.88 -20.20
C ASP A 93 8.53 -4.54 -20.63
N SER A 94 9.41 -5.55 -20.65
CA SER A 94 10.82 -5.37 -21.00
C SER A 94 11.08 -5.06 -22.47
N VAL A 95 10.07 -5.16 -23.35
CA VAL A 95 10.20 -4.92 -24.79
C VAL A 95 9.58 -3.60 -25.24
N GLY A 96 8.75 -2.97 -24.40
CA GLY A 96 8.14 -1.66 -24.61
C GLY A 96 9.06 -0.49 -24.26
N THR A 97 8.54 0.48 -23.50
CA THR A 97 9.29 1.68 -23.12
C THR A 97 9.84 1.56 -21.72
N ALA A 98 11.18 1.58 -21.58
CA ALA A 98 11.86 1.54 -20.30
C ALA A 98 12.64 2.83 -20.04
N VAL A 99 12.45 3.42 -18.87
CA VAL A 99 13.15 4.62 -18.39
C VAL A 99 13.97 4.26 -17.17
N LYS A 100 15.30 4.35 -17.28
CA LYS A 100 16.25 3.99 -16.22
C LYS A 100 16.91 5.22 -15.62
N THR A 101 17.04 5.28 -14.30
CA THR A 101 17.81 6.34 -13.65
C THR A 101 19.31 5.98 -13.65
N GLU A 102 20.15 6.95 -14.02
CA GLU A 102 21.61 6.82 -13.97
C GLU A 102 22.12 6.76 -12.52
N GLY A 103 21.46 7.51 -11.63
CA GLY A 103 21.76 7.58 -10.20
C GLY A 103 20.64 7.02 -9.33
N PHE A 104 20.81 7.18 -8.01
CA PHE A 104 19.77 6.88 -7.03
C PHE A 104 18.99 8.13 -6.64
N PHE A 105 17.96 8.44 -7.43
CA PHE A 105 17.08 9.58 -7.24
C PHE A 105 15.66 9.23 -7.74
N THR A 106 14.68 10.08 -7.41
CA THR A 106 13.29 9.91 -7.85
C THR A 106 13.15 10.11 -9.34
N ALA A 107 12.60 9.15 -10.10
CA ALA A 107 12.52 9.29 -11.56
C ALA A 107 11.49 10.35 -11.98
N PHE A 108 10.24 10.22 -11.53
CA PHE A 108 9.16 11.17 -11.83
C PHE A 108 8.59 11.77 -10.54
N HIS A 109 8.56 13.11 -10.48
CA HIS A 109 7.96 13.84 -9.36
C HIS A 109 6.72 14.61 -9.85
N LEU A 110 5.54 14.17 -9.44
CA LEU A 110 4.28 14.79 -9.77
C LEU A 110 4.01 15.87 -8.73
N LEU A 111 4.34 17.10 -9.12
CA LEU A 111 4.45 18.24 -8.22
C LEU A 111 3.10 18.67 -7.63
N PRO A 112 3.08 19.17 -6.39
CA PRO A 112 1.87 19.70 -5.76
C PRO A 112 1.37 20.93 -6.52
N TYR A 113 0.07 21.21 -6.44
CA TYR A 113 -0.57 22.32 -7.15
C TYR A 113 0.12 23.67 -6.91
N ALA A 114 0.56 23.96 -5.68
CA ALA A 114 1.24 25.22 -5.37
C ALA A 114 2.56 25.39 -6.14
N ALA A 115 3.34 24.31 -6.30
CA ALA A 115 4.56 24.32 -7.07
C ALA A 115 4.25 24.51 -8.56
N CYS A 116 3.27 23.78 -9.10
CA CYS A 116 2.84 23.94 -10.49
C CYS A 116 2.30 25.34 -10.80
N ARG A 117 1.56 25.94 -9.86
CA ARG A 117 1.08 27.33 -10.00
C ARG A 117 2.23 28.32 -10.07
N SER A 118 3.29 28.12 -9.29
CA SER A 118 4.48 28.99 -9.32
C SER A 118 5.22 28.93 -10.66
N LEU A 119 4.98 27.89 -11.45
CA LEU A 119 5.47 27.72 -12.82
C LEU A 119 4.45 28.18 -13.88
N GLY A 120 3.29 28.72 -13.48
CA GLY A 120 2.27 29.25 -14.39
C GLY A 120 1.19 28.25 -14.84
N PHE A 121 1.11 27.06 -14.22
CA PHE A 121 0.16 26.03 -14.66
C PHE A 121 -1.25 26.15 -14.09
N PRO A 122 -2.28 25.71 -14.85
CA PRO A 122 -3.66 25.76 -14.42
C PRO A 122 -3.93 24.82 -13.23
N TRP A 123 -4.97 25.14 -12.48
CA TRP A 123 -5.38 24.41 -11.26
C TRP A 123 -6.06 23.06 -11.51
N HIS A 124 -6.41 22.76 -12.76
CA HIS A 124 -7.23 21.61 -13.10
C HIS A 124 -6.46 20.58 -13.93
N GLY A 125 -6.83 19.32 -13.76
CA GLY A 125 -6.29 18.20 -14.52
C GLY A 125 -5.58 17.20 -13.64
N HIS A 126 -4.81 16.34 -14.27
CA HIS A 126 -4.03 15.30 -13.60
C HIS A 126 -2.86 14.95 -14.49
N VAL A 127 -1.75 14.55 -13.88
CA VAL A 127 -0.67 13.89 -14.61
C VAL A 127 -1.15 12.51 -15.01
N ARG A 128 -0.88 12.11 -16.26
CA ARG A 128 -1.14 10.75 -16.76
C ARG A 128 0.17 10.11 -17.17
N ILE A 129 0.42 8.89 -16.71
CA ILE A 129 1.55 8.09 -17.14
C ILE A 129 1.03 6.72 -17.56
N GLU A 130 1.31 6.32 -18.79
CA GLU A 130 0.77 5.10 -19.38
C GLU A 130 1.86 4.28 -20.09
N GLY A 131 1.83 2.96 -19.95
CA GLY A 131 2.60 2.01 -20.75
C GLY A 131 4.11 2.17 -20.61
N LEU A 132 4.65 2.20 -19.38
CA LEU A 132 6.09 2.36 -19.19
C LEU A 132 6.67 1.59 -18.00
N GLN A 133 7.92 1.19 -18.14
CA GLN A 133 8.74 0.66 -17.07
C GLN A 133 9.71 1.73 -16.54
N VAL A 134 9.82 1.88 -15.22
CA VAL A 134 10.79 2.75 -14.55
C VAL A 134 11.77 1.91 -13.76
N VAL A 135 13.07 2.05 -14.01
CA VAL A 135 14.12 1.22 -13.41
C VAL A 135 15.12 2.08 -12.64
N GLY A 136 15.18 1.88 -11.33
CA GLY A 136 16.14 2.48 -10.42
C GLY A 136 17.40 1.63 -10.24
N ARG A 137 18.46 2.28 -9.76
CA ARG A 137 19.79 1.65 -9.55
C ARG A 137 19.95 0.96 -8.18
N GLY A 138 18.97 1.06 -7.28
CA GLY A 138 19.15 0.71 -5.86
C GLY A 138 20.03 1.73 -5.12
N SER A 139 19.96 1.77 -3.79
CA SER A 139 20.44 2.92 -3.03
C SER A 139 21.94 2.97 -2.77
N GLY A 140 22.64 1.85 -2.91
CA GLY A 140 24.04 1.75 -2.47
C GLY A 140 24.19 2.29 -1.04
N THR A 141 24.90 3.42 -0.90
CA THR A 141 25.16 4.13 0.36
C THR A 141 24.22 5.31 0.64
N SER A 142 23.32 5.70 -0.26
CA SER A 142 22.44 6.86 -0.09
C SER A 142 21.53 6.74 1.15
N THR A 143 21.34 7.83 1.88
CA THR A 143 20.35 7.95 2.97
C THR A 143 19.10 8.73 2.54
N ILE A 144 19.11 9.29 1.33
CA ILE A 144 17.96 9.98 0.75
C ILE A 144 17.13 8.95 -0.01
N PRO A 145 15.83 8.80 0.30
CA PRO A 145 14.97 7.87 -0.41
C PRO A 145 14.78 8.30 -1.86
N ALA A 146 14.71 7.32 -2.76
CA ALA A 146 14.39 7.52 -4.17
C ALA A 146 13.09 6.79 -4.51
N TYR A 147 12.26 7.42 -5.33
CA TYR A 147 10.96 6.87 -5.70
C TYR A 147 10.88 6.62 -7.21
N GLY A 148 10.23 5.54 -7.64
CA GLY A 148 9.94 5.38 -9.06
C GLY A 148 9.02 6.52 -9.52
N ILE A 149 7.94 6.70 -8.76
CA ILE A 149 6.99 7.80 -8.92
C ILE A 149 6.72 8.40 -7.54
N HIS A 150 6.89 9.71 -7.42
CA HIS A 150 6.52 10.48 -6.22
C HIS A 150 5.37 11.41 -6.56
N ALA A 151 4.21 11.20 -5.96
CA ALA A 151 3.00 11.95 -6.28
C ALA A 151 2.49 12.77 -5.09
N GLU A 152 2.55 14.10 -5.22
CA GLU A 152 2.01 15.06 -4.25
C GLU A 152 0.74 15.76 -4.78
N ASN A 153 0.15 15.23 -5.86
CA ASN A 153 -0.98 15.79 -6.59
C ASN A 153 -1.86 14.68 -7.21
N VAL A 154 -3.05 14.99 -7.73
CA VAL A 154 -3.96 14.04 -8.37
C VAL A 154 -3.35 13.52 -9.68
N PHE A 155 -3.39 12.21 -9.86
CA PHE A 155 -2.75 11.54 -10.99
C PHE A 155 -3.52 10.31 -11.48
N ARG A 156 -3.16 9.85 -12.68
CA ARG A 156 -3.59 8.58 -13.26
C ARG A 156 -2.37 7.78 -13.74
N LEU A 157 -2.26 6.52 -13.32
CA LEU A 157 -1.32 5.56 -13.90
C LEU A 157 -2.08 4.44 -14.57
N ARG A 158 -1.58 3.96 -15.71
CA ARG A 158 -2.11 2.77 -16.38
C ARG A 158 -0.99 1.95 -16.99
N ASP A 159 -0.91 0.65 -16.70
CA ASP A 159 0.15 -0.22 -17.24
C ASP A 159 1.54 0.41 -16.97
N VAL A 160 1.91 0.48 -15.69
CA VAL A 160 3.18 1.09 -15.26
C VAL A 160 3.90 0.15 -14.32
N GLN A 161 5.17 -0.10 -14.58
CA GLN A 161 6.02 -0.92 -13.73
C GLN A 161 7.16 -0.10 -13.14
N THR A 162 7.48 -0.30 -11.87
CA THR A 162 8.66 0.30 -11.22
C THR A 162 9.55 -0.79 -10.63
N GLN A 163 10.86 -0.60 -10.69
CA GLN A 163 11.83 -1.54 -10.13
C GLN A 163 13.03 -0.83 -9.48
N GLY A 164 13.52 -1.32 -8.34
CA GLY A 164 14.85 -0.93 -7.83
C GLY A 164 14.94 0.45 -7.19
N PHE A 165 13.84 0.95 -6.63
CA PHE A 165 13.76 2.22 -5.88
C PHE A 165 13.68 1.98 -4.37
N THR A 166 13.75 3.04 -3.55
CA THR A 166 13.34 2.91 -2.13
C THR A 166 11.87 2.52 -2.05
N VAL A 167 11.02 3.25 -2.77
CA VAL A 167 9.61 2.93 -2.95
C VAL A 167 9.25 3.00 -4.43
N GLY A 168 8.47 2.04 -4.94
CA GLY A 168 8.02 2.06 -6.33
C GLY A 168 7.12 3.27 -6.62
N LEU A 169 5.97 3.34 -5.94
CA LEU A 169 5.06 4.50 -5.96
C LEU A 169 4.88 5.05 -4.55
N HIS A 170 5.23 6.32 -4.36
CA HIS A 170 4.99 7.06 -3.13
C HIS A 170 3.94 8.15 -3.38
N VAL A 171 2.76 8.00 -2.79
CA VAL A 171 1.71 9.03 -2.80
C VAL A 171 1.79 9.78 -1.48
N ASP A 172 2.18 11.05 -1.52
CA ASP A 172 2.50 11.86 -0.34
C ASP A 172 1.88 13.25 -0.44
N ALA A 173 0.71 13.43 0.17
CA ALA A 173 -0.02 14.70 0.10
C ALA A 173 -0.63 15.06 1.46
N ASP A 174 -0.35 16.27 1.90
CA ASP A 174 -0.85 16.83 3.15
C ASP A 174 -0.90 18.36 3.05
N VAL A 175 -2.09 18.94 3.09
CA VAL A 175 -2.31 20.40 3.04
C VAL A 175 -1.80 21.10 4.29
N LYS A 176 -1.67 20.38 5.42
CA LYS A 176 -1.16 20.94 6.69
C LYS A 176 0.36 21.02 6.74
N ARG A 177 1.06 20.50 5.73
CA ARG A 177 2.52 20.61 5.62
C ARG A 177 2.89 22.09 5.50
N LYS A 178 3.51 22.66 6.55
CA LYS A 178 3.88 24.10 6.67
C LYS A 178 4.91 24.61 5.63
N THR A 179 5.18 23.86 4.58
CA THR A 179 6.16 24.21 3.53
C THR A 179 5.43 24.46 2.22
N ARG A 180 6.10 25.01 1.20
CA ARG A 180 5.57 25.12 -0.20
C ARG A 180 5.19 23.76 -0.85
N LYS A 181 5.28 22.67 -0.08
CA LYS A 181 4.96 21.29 -0.46
C LYS A 181 3.59 20.82 0.06
N ALA A 182 2.69 21.74 0.40
CA ALA A 182 1.30 21.39 0.68
C ALA A 182 0.70 20.74 -0.59
N GLY A 183 0.44 19.44 -0.51
CA GLY A 183 -0.05 18.62 -1.62
C GLY A 183 -1.49 18.20 -1.40
N ASN A 184 -2.20 17.89 -2.49
CA ASN A 184 -3.51 17.26 -2.44
C ASN A 184 -3.61 16.27 -3.60
N ALA A 185 -3.61 14.99 -3.25
CA ALA A 185 -3.69 13.89 -4.20
C ALA A 185 -5.07 13.22 -4.19
N ASN A 186 -6.09 13.79 -3.53
CA ASN A 186 -7.39 13.15 -3.39
C ASN A 186 -7.99 12.73 -4.75
N GLY A 187 -8.46 11.49 -4.87
CA GLY A 187 -9.06 10.98 -6.12
C GLY A 187 -8.07 10.49 -7.17
N TRP A 188 -6.80 10.24 -6.79
CA TRP A 188 -5.83 9.55 -7.65
C TRP A 188 -6.33 8.16 -8.09
N ARG A 189 -5.91 7.68 -9.27
CA ARG A 189 -6.25 6.33 -9.75
C ARG A 189 -5.08 5.64 -10.42
N VAL A 190 -4.97 4.35 -10.15
CA VAL A 190 -3.92 3.49 -10.65
C VAL A 190 -4.55 2.20 -11.17
N ASP A 191 -4.19 1.82 -12.39
CA ASP A 191 -4.68 0.62 -13.07
C ASP A 191 -3.50 -0.17 -13.62
N ASP A 192 -3.39 -1.46 -13.29
CA ASP A 192 -2.25 -2.33 -13.63
C ASP A 192 -0.88 -1.69 -13.34
N PHE A 193 -0.70 -1.26 -12.08
CA PHE A 193 0.61 -0.83 -11.59
C PHE A 193 1.34 -1.95 -10.87
N ARG A 194 2.62 -2.11 -11.19
CA ARG A 194 3.47 -3.14 -10.61
C ARG A 194 4.72 -2.51 -9.99
N ALA A 195 4.96 -2.78 -8.71
CA ALA A 195 6.21 -2.41 -8.05
C ALA A 195 7.00 -3.65 -7.66
N GLN A 196 8.26 -3.70 -8.08
CA GLN A 196 9.14 -4.82 -7.79
C GLN A 196 10.49 -4.40 -7.25
N LYS A 197 11.11 -5.26 -6.43
CA LYS A 197 12.49 -5.05 -5.95
C LYS A 197 12.68 -3.68 -5.30
N ALA A 198 11.65 -3.14 -4.65
CA ALA A 198 11.80 -1.94 -3.85
C ALA A 198 12.59 -2.27 -2.57
N GLU A 199 13.46 -1.37 -2.16
CA GLU A 199 14.27 -1.55 -0.96
C GLU A 199 13.45 -1.39 0.32
N HIS A 200 12.33 -0.65 0.27
CA HIS A 200 11.29 -0.61 1.29
C HIS A 200 9.97 -1.06 0.65
N ALA A 201 8.92 -0.24 0.64
CA ALA A 201 7.60 -0.64 0.12
C ALA A 201 7.52 -0.62 -1.40
N GLY A 202 6.68 -1.47 -2.00
CA GLY A 202 6.35 -1.33 -3.41
C GLY A 202 5.46 -0.10 -3.65
N VAL A 203 4.44 0.06 -2.80
CA VAL A 203 3.56 1.23 -2.77
C VAL A 203 3.49 1.77 -1.34
N TRP A 204 3.64 3.08 -1.20
CA TRP A 204 3.45 3.78 0.08
C TRP A 204 2.51 4.97 -0.13
N ILE A 205 1.39 4.97 0.58
CA ILE A 205 0.39 6.03 0.57
C ILE A 205 0.41 6.70 1.93
N HIS A 206 0.67 8.01 1.98
CA HIS A 206 0.90 8.75 3.21
C HIS A 206 0.38 10.18 3.15
N GLY A 207 -0.23 10.65 4.24
CA GLY A 207 -0.56 12.06 4.43
C GLY A 207 -2.07 12.34 4.45
N GLY A 208 -2.39 13.55 4.95
CA GLY A 208 -3.75 14.00 5.23
C GLY A 208 -4.68 14.10 4.00
N ASP A 209 -4.11 14.25 2.80
CA ASP A 209 -4.80 14.56 1.55
C ASP A 209 -4.46 13.59 0.42
N THR A 210 -4.22 12.33 0.77
CA THR A 210 -4.01 11.21 -0.17
C THR A 210 -5.24 10.31 -0.32
N ASN A 211 -6.40 10.82 0.07
CA ASN A 211 -7.61 10.05 0.31
C ASN A 211 -8.39 9.73 -0.97
N VAL A 212 -9.39 8.86 -0.85
CA VAL A 212 -10.33 8.53 -1.94
C VAL A 212 -9.58 8.03 -3.19
N GLY A 213 -8.39 7.46 -2.97
CA GLY A 213 -7.57 6.86 -4.00
C GLY A 213 -8.09 5.51 -4.43
N LEU A 214 -7.82 5.12 -5.68
CA LEU A 214 -8.19 3.83 -6.24
C LEU A 214 -6.99 3.16 -6.90
N TRP A 215 -6.65 1.94 -6.46
CA TRP A 215 -5.69 1.09 -7.16
C TRP A 215 -6.35 -0.24 -7.54
N MET A 216 -6.29 -0.58 -8.83
CA MET A 216 -6.88 -1.80 -9.37
C MET A 216 -5.86 -2.65 -10.13
N ALA A 217 -6.03 -3.97 -10.04
CA ALA A 217 -5.37 -4.97 -10.90
C ALA A 217 -3.84 -4.89 -10.94
N GLY A 218 -3.21 -4.53 -9.81
CA GLY A 218 -1.75 -4.37 -9.73
C GLY A 218 -1.06 -5.36 -8.80
N GLY A 219 0.23 -5.14 -8.58
CA GLY A 219 0.96 -5.92 -7.59
C GLY A 219 2.21 -5.25 -7.02
N ALA A 220 2.54 -5.59 -5.79
CA ALA A 220 3.76 -5.16 -5.11
C ALA A 220 4.53 -6.37 -4.58
N SER A 221 5.51 -6.84 -5.34
CA SER A 221 6.21 -8.11 -5.07
C SER A 221 7.73 -7.95 -4.99
N ARG A 222 8.43 -8.83 -4.28
CA ARG A 222 9.88 -8.79 -4.09
C ARG A 222 10.37 -7.49 -3.44
N ASN A 223 9.59 -6.90 -2.54
CA ASN A 223 9.93 -5.63 -1.88
C ASN A 223 10.56 -5.88 -0.50
N CYS A 224 10.80 -4.80 0.24
CA CYS A 224 11.45 -4.81 1.56
C CYS A 224 12.90 -5.29 1.56
N LEU A 225 13.60 -5.15 0.43
CA LEU A 225 14.95 -5.71 0.26
C LEU A 225 16.00 -5.14 1.21
N ARG A 226 15.78 -3.93 1.75
CA ARG A 226 16.64 -3.25 2.72
C ARG A 226 15.81 -2.54 3.80
N ALA A 227 14.75 -3.20 4.26
CA ALA A 227 13.81 -2.64 5.23
C ALA A 227 14.51 -2.12 6.51
N SER A 228 15.55 -2.78 7.00
CA SER A 228 16.33 -2.35 8.19
C SER A 228 16.98 -0.98 8.01
N LYS A 229 17.42 -0.66 6.79
CA LYS A 229 18.00 0.65 6.45
C LYS A 229 16.93 1.74 6.41
N TRP A 230 15.80 1.45 5.76
CA TRP A 230 14.81 2.48 5.42
C TRP A 230 13.77 2.72 6.51
N THR A 231 13.41 1.71 7.30
CA THR A 231 12.40 1.85 8.36
C THR A 231 12.74 2.97 9.35
N PRO A 232 13.99 3.13 9.85
CA PRO A 232 14.35 4.25 10.73
C PRO A 232 14.25 5.62 10.06
N ILE A 233 14.51 5.70 8.75
CA ILE A 233 14.50 6.95 7.98
C ILE A 233 13.06 7.37 7.66
N LEU A 234 12.26 6.42 7.16
CA LEU A 234 10.87 6.65 6.75
C LEU A 234 9.89 6.64 7.93
N LYS A 235 10.33 6.16 9.10
CA LYS A 235 9.53 6.05 10.34
C LYS A 235 8.25 5.24 10.17
N VAL A 236 8.28 4.27 9.25
CA VAL A 236 7.19 3.32 9.00
C VAL A 236 7.75 1.95 8.69
N GLU A 237 7.15 0.92 9.27
CA GLU A 237 7.53 -0.47 9.01
C GLU A 237 7.27 -0.86 7.55
N CYS A 238 8.16 -1.68 7.00
CA CYS A 238 8.04 -2.12 5.63
C CYS A 238 6.87 -3.10 5.42
N ALA A 239 6.25 -3.02 4.25
CA ALA A 239 5.31 -3.99 3.70
C ALA A 239 5.33 -3.89 2.17
N GLY A 240 4.74 -4.84 1.46
CA GLY A 240 4.53 -4.71 0.00
C GLY A 240 3.74 -3.43 -0.33
N VAL A 241 2.65 -3.21 0.40
CA VAL A 241 1.81 -2.02 0.35
C VAL A 241 1.66 -1.43 1.74
N VAL A 242 2.08 -0.18 1.91
CA VAL A 242 1.86 0.61 3.13
C VAL A 242 0.79 1.65 2.84
N GLU A 243 -0.34 1.54 3.52
CA GLU A 243 -1.48 2.45 3.38
C GLU A 243 -1.67 3.19 4.71
N ALA A 244 -1.32 4.47 4.72
CA ALA A 244 -1.29 5.35 5.88
C ALA A 244 -1.96 6.70 5.59
N SER A 245 -2.95 6.71 4.69
CA SER A 245 -3.75 7.92 4.42
C SER A 245 -4.63 8.27 5.63
N PHE A 246 -5.23 9.46 5.62
CA PHE A 246 -6.08 9.89 6.72
C PHE A 246 -7.49 9.29 6.67
N LEU A 247 -8.19 9.39 5.53
CA LEU A 247 -9.56 8.88 5.34
C LEU A 247 -9.61 7.49 4.71
N GLY A 248 -8.56 7.07 3.99
CA GLY A 248 -8.48 5.76 3.36
C GLY A 248 -8.55 5.76 1.84
N THR A 249 -8.27 4.58 1.29
CA THR A 249 -8.19 4.30 -0.15
C THR A 249 -8.85 2.96 -0.49
N THR A 250 -9.15 2.73 -1.77
CA THR A 250 -9.73 1.46 -2.26
C THR A 250 -8.70 0.71 -3.09
N LEU A 251 -8.40 -0.52 -2.69
CA LEU A 251 -7.53 -1.45 -3.40
C LEU A 251 -8.38 -2.59 -3.95
N ILE A 252 -8.29 -2.90 -5.24
CA ILE A 252 -9.08 -3.95 -5.91
C ILE A 252 -8.15 -4.89 -6.65
N ASN A 253 -8.22 -6.18 -6.35
CA ASN A 253 -7.43 -7.23 -7.01
C ASN A 253 -5.92 -6.90 -7.01
N VAL A 254 -5.40 -6.47 -5.86
CA VAL A 254 -3.98 -6.18 -5.68
C VAL A 254 -3.28 -7.40 -5.08
N SER A 255 -2.15 -7.79 -5.66
CA SER A 255 -1.35 -8.93 -5.20
C SER A 255 -0.02 -8.52 -4.60
N THR A 256 0.49 -9.29 -3.64
CA THR A 256 1.87 -9.14 -3.15
C THR A 256 2.52 -10.51 -2.97
N ALA A 257 3.83 -10.59 -3.23
CA ALA A 257 4.61 -11.82 -3.12
C ALA A 257 6.05 -11.54 -2.69
N THR A 258 6.66 -12.41 -1.88
CA THR A 258 8.10 -12.38 -1.57
C THR A 258 8.62 -11.06 -0.97
N ASN A 259 7.96 -10.51 0.06
CA ASN A 259 8.43 -9.30 0.73
C ASN A 259 9.37 -9.66 1.88
N TRP A 260 10.67 -9.50 1.66
CA TRP A 260 11.70 -10.00 2.56
C TRP A 260 13.02 -9.22 2.48
N GLU A 261 13.75 -9.20 3.59
CA GLU A 261 15.11 -8.67 3.67
C GLU A 261 16.09 -9.84 3.89
N HIS A 262 17.02 -10.00 2.95
CA HIS A 262 18.13 -10.94 3.13
C HIS A 262 19.20 -10.33 4.03
N LYS A 263 19.75 -11.11 4.95
CA LYS A 263 20.89 -10.66 5.76
C LYS A 263 22.11 -10.38 4.87
N PRO A 264 22.78 -9.23 5.00
CA PRO A 264 23.81 -8.76 4.06
C PRO A 264 25.06 -9.65 3.88
N ASN A 265 25.25 -10.69 4.69
CA ASN A 265 26.43 -11.59 4.63
C ASN A 265 26.07 -13.05 4.28
N CYS A 266 24.89 -13.29 3.73
CA CYS A 266 24.44 -14.64 3.43
C CYS A 266 24.90 -15.09 2.03
N ARG A 267 26.20 -15.34 1.88
CA ARG A 267 26.83 -15.83 0.62
C ARG A 267 27.23 -17.31 0.66
N VAL A 268 27.00 -18.04 1.76
CA VAL A 268 27.48 -19.42 1.89
C VAL A 268 26.34 -20.40 1.66
N ALA A 269 26.48 -21.19 0.58
CA ALA A 269 25.48 -22.03 -0.09
C ALA A 269 24.80 -23.15 0.73
N LYS A 270 24.86 -23.17 2.07
CA LYS A 270 24.35 -24.27 2.89
C LYS A 270 23.64 -23.89 4.19
N VAL A 271 23.59 -22.61 4.57
CA VAL A 271 22.81 -22.16 5.73
C VAL A 271 21.53 -21.52 5.22
N ARG A 272 20.37 -22.06 5.61
CA ARG A 272 19.06 -21.41 5.38
C ARG A 272 19.14 -19.99 5.94
N CYS A 273 19.37 -19.03 5.06
CA CYS A 273 19.33 -17.62 5.39
C CYS A 273 17.89 -17.32 5.81
N LEU A 274 17.65 -17.18 7.11
CA LEU A 274 16.36 -16.69 7.60
C LEU A 274 16.23 -15.24 7.10
N ALA A 275 15.59 -15.09 5.95
CA ALA A 275 15.17 -13.81 5.44
C ALA A 275 14.13 -13.28 6.42
N ARG A 276 14.29 -12.03 6.84
CA ARG A 276 13.24 -11.37 7.63
C ARG A 276 12.09 -11.11 6.67
N LYS A 277 10.96 -11.76 6.91
CA LYS A 277 9.74 -11.56 6.14
C LYS A 277 9.08 -10.24 6.58
N PHE A 278 8.28 -9.67 5.71
CA PHE A 278 7.46 -8.49 6.01
C PHE A 278 6.03 -8.71 5.51
N PRO A 279 5.05 -7.96 6.02
CA PRO A 279 3.66 -8.09 5.60
C PRO A 279 3.46 -7.79 4.11
N GLY A 280 2.46 -8.43 3.51
CA GLY A 280 1.97 -8.05 2.18
C GLY A 280 1.33 -6.66 2.20
N PHE A 281 0.36 -6.48 3.09
CA PHE A 281 -0.34 -5.22 3.28
C PHE A 281 -0.19 -4.71 4.72
N ARG A 282 -0.03 -3.39 4.87
CA ARG A 282 -0.05 -2.72 6.17
C ARG A 282 -0.93 -1.48 6.10
N PHE A 283 -2.07 -1.55 6.75
CA PHE A 283 -2.99 -0.45 6.98
C PHE A 283 -2.62 0.22 8.32
N ALA A 284 -1.94 1.36 8.26
CA ALA A 284 -1.18 1.92 9.38
C ALA A 284 -1.86 3.11 10.09
N SER A 285 -2.84 3.80 9.48
CA SER A 285 -3.56 4.89 10.15
C SER A 285 -4.75 4.37 10.95
N ARG A 286 -4.98 4.97 12.13
CA ARG A 286 -6.13 4.62 12.99
C ARG A 286 -7.47 5.13 12.44
N ASN A 287 -7.44 6.20 11.65
CA ASN A 287 -8.64 6.89 11.16
C ASN A 287 -8.98 6.54 9.71
N GLN A 288 -8.14 5.74 9.04
CA GLN A 288 -8.38 5.39 7.65
C GLN A 288 -9.49 4.34 7.52
N ARG A 289 -10.38 4.55 6.57
CA ARG A 289 -11.50 3.67 6.19
C ARG A 289 -11.20 2.98 4.87
N SER A 290 -10.00 2.42 4.76
CA SER A 290 -9.53 1.83 3.52
C SER A 290 -10.21 0.49 3.26
N VAL A 291 -10.41 0.17 1.99
CA VAL A 291 -11.07 -1.07 1.57
C VAL A 291 -10.11 -1.86 0.67
N CYS A 292 -9.92 -3.14 0.98
CA CYS A 292 -9.17 -4.09 0.17
C CYS A 292 -10.12 -5.15 -0.38
N LEU A 293 -10.44 -5.12 -1.67
CA LEU A 293 -11.34 -6.06 -2.35
C LEU A 293 -10.51 -7.07 -3.16
N GLY A 294 -10.60 -8.36 -2.84
CA GLY A 294 -9.89 -9.41 -3.59
C GLY A 294 -8.37 -9.36 -3.45
N CYS A 295 -7.86 -8.78 -2.35
CA CYS A 295 -6.42 -8.64 -2.14
C CYS A 295 -5.75 -9.99 -1.84
N TYR A 296 -4.60 -10.23 -2.45
CA TYR A 296 -3.87 -11.49 -2.41
C TYR A 296 -2.47 -11.33 -1.82
N THR A 297 -2.05 -12.26 -0.96
CA THR A 297 -0.67 -12.39 -0.50
C THR A 297 -0.20 -13.83 -0.63
N GLU A 298 1.00 -14.02 -1.16
CA GLU A 298 1.68 -15.32 -1.08
C GLU A 298 1.98 -15.71 0.38
N ILE A 299 2.07 -17.01 0.64
CA ILE A 299 2.37 -17.58 1.97
C ILE A 299 3.81 -17.32 2.45
N ASP A 300 4.66 -16.77 1.58
CA ASP A 300 6.08 -16.54 1.84
C ASP A 300 6.37 -15.24 2.63
N GLN A 301 5.33 -14.58 3.14
CA GLN A 301 5.38 -13.27 3.81
C GLN A 301 4.91 -13.31 5.27
N GLU A 302 5.05 -12.20 5.99
CA GLU A 302 4.36 -12.05 7.29
C GLU A 302 2.87 -11.75 7.08
N VAL A 303 2.09 -11.96 8.13
CA VAL A 303 0.64 -11.67 8.15
C VAL A 303 0.40 -10.17 7.89
N SER A 304 -0.50 -9.86 6.97
CA SER A 304 -0.93 -8.49 6.66
C SER A 304 -1.66 -7.85 7.84
N LEU A 305 -1.51 -6.53 8.03
CA LEU A 305 -2.08 -5.81 9.18
C LEU A 305 -3.23 -4.89 8.74
N LEU A 306 -4.41 -5.05 9.35
CA LEU A 306 -5.58 -4.16 9.17
C LEU A 306 -5.77 -3.20 10.34
N SER A 307 -5.93 -1.92 10.04
CA SER A 307 -6.30 -0.91 11.03
C SER A 307 -7.77 -1.03 11.44
N PRO A 308 -8.19 -0.53 12.63
CA PRO A 308 -9.53 -0.74 13.18
C PRO A 308 -10.72 -0.35 12.28
N GLN A 309 -10.52 0.62 11.38
CA GLN A 309 -11.57 1.14 10.49
C GLN A 309 -11.43 0.66 9.04
N SER A 310 -10.40 -0.12 8.72
CA SER A 310 -10.21 -0.68 7.39
C SER A 310 -11.00 -1.99 7.22
N ILE A 311 -11.38 -2.28 5.98
CA ILE A 311 -12.15 -3.47 5.60
C ILE A 311 -11.36 -4.26 4.55
N ALA A 312 -11.20 -5.56 4.74
CA ALA A 312 -10.77 -6.47 3.70
C ALA A 312 -11.91 -7.43 3.33
N VAL A 313 -12.22 -7.56 2.04
CA VAL A 313 -13.31 -8.39 1.51
C VAL A 313 -12.78 -9.33 0.43
N GLY A 314 -13.02 -10.63 0.60
CA GLY A 314 -12.54 -11.67 -0.32
C GLY A 314 -11.01 -11.77 -0.36
N GLY A 315 -10.49 -12.33 -1.46
CA GLY A 315 -9.06 -12.54 -1.64
C GLY A 315 -8.49 -13.69 -0.81
N LEU A 316 -7.18 -13.91 -0.94
CA LEU A 316 -6.44 -14.93 -0.19
C LEU A 316 -5.21 -14.26 0.43
N SER A 317 -5.36 -13.85 1.69
CA SER A 317 -4.32 -13.20 2.47
C SER A 317 -4.47 -13.54 3.95
N GLY A 318 -3.35 -13.72 4.64
CA GLY A 318 -3.33 -13.79 6.10
C GLY A 318 -3.48 -12.39 6.67
N TRP A 319 -4.46 -12.16 7.54
CA TRP A 319 -4.72 -10.85 8.15
C TRP A 319 -4.59 -10.86 9.68
N SER A 320 -4.10 -9.78 10.27
CA SER A 320 -4.08 -9.46 11.71
C SER A 320 -4.56 -8.02 11.96
N GLY A 321 -4.67 -7.59 13.23
CA GLY A 321 -5.20 -6.25 13.59
C GLY A 321 -6.71 -6.20 13.84
N ARG A 322 -7.27 -4.99 14.02
CA ARG A 322 -8.64 -4.74 14.51
C ARG A 322 -9.66 -4.42 13.41
N GLY A 323 -9.23 -4.33 12.15
CA GLY A 323 -10.15 -4.04 11.04
C GLY A 323 -11.11 -5.19 10.72
N LEU A 324 -12.19 -4.86 10.01
CA LEU A 324 -13.17 -5.84 9.57
C LEU A 324 -12.60 -6.71 8.44
N ARG A 325 -12.82 -8.01 8.55
CA ARG A 325 -12.46 -8.97 7.52
C ARG A 325 -13.69 -9.75 7.14
N ILE A 326 -13.94 -9.79 5.85
CA ILE A 326 -14.92 -10.66 5.23
C ILE A 326 -14.10 -11.56 4.32
N SER A 327 -13.39 -12.50 4.93
CA SER A 327 -12.69 -13.55 4.18
C SER A 327 -13.71 -14.59 3.78
N GLY A 328 -13.83 -14.83 2.47
CA GLY A 328 -14.60 -15.95 1.99
C GLY A 328 -13.92 -17.26 2.40
N GLN A 329 -14.58 -18.04 3.25
CA GLN A 329 -14.57 -19.49 3.09
C GLN A 329 -16.01 -19.90 2.79
N ARG A 330 -16.19 -20.80 1.81
CA ARG A 330 -17.46 -21.37 1.32
C ARG A 330 -18.64 -20.98 2.22
N VAL A 331 -19.56 -20.14 1.74
CA VAL A 331 -20.85 -19.93 2.43
C VAL A 331 -21.45 -21.32 2.64
N ASN A 332 -21.30 -21.83 3.85
CA ASN A 332 -21.66 -23.18 4.27
C ASN A 332 -22.88 -23.15 5.19
N GLY A 333 -23.43 -21.96 5.43
CA GLY A 333 -24.66 -21.75 6.17
C GLY A 333 -25.18 -20.33 5.99
N LEU A 334 -26.51 -20.22 5.93
CA LEU A 334 -27.27 -19.00 6.14
C LEU A 334 -28.08 -19.22 7.41
N VAL A 335 -27.92 -18.36 8.41
CA VAL A 335 -28.74 -18.37 9.62
C VAL A 335 -29.54 -17.09 9.67
N VAL A 336 -30.86 -17.23 9.67
CA VAL A 336 -31.79 -16.15 10.01
C VAL A 336 -32.28 -16.45 11.41
N SER A 337 -32.00 -15.56 12.36
CA SER A 337 -32.52 -15.64 13.72
C SER A 337 -33.25 -14.36 14.06
N ASN A 338 -34.51 -14.47 14.45
CA ASN A 338 -35.25 -13.40 15.11
C ASN A 338 -35.18 -13.69 16.62
N ALA A 339 -34.55 -12.81 17.38
CA ALA A 339 -34.56 -12.93 18.83
C ALA A 339 -35.95 -12.53 19.34
N GLN A 340 -36.63 -13.43 20.05
CA GLN A 340 -37.90 -13.15 20.75
C GLN A 340 -37.68 -12.22 21.97
N ASP A 341 -36.99 -11.11 21.78
CA ASP A 341 -36.82 -10.03 22.74
C ASP A 341 -37.75 -8.87 22.32
N PRO A 342 -38.27 -8.02 23.23
CA PRO A 342 -39.05 -6.81 22.94
C PRO A 342 -38.53 -5.90 21.83
N THR A 343 -37.24 -6.00 21.46
CA THR A 343 -36.62 -5.21 20.38
C THR A 343 -36.77 -5.82 18.97
N ASN A 344 -37.30 -7.04 18.86
CA ASN A 344 -37.65 -7.75 17.61
C ASN A 344 -36.54 -7.74 16.55
N VAL A 345 -35.29 -7.96 16.99
CA VAL A 345 -34.10 -7.86 16.15
C VAL A 345 -34.01 -9.08 15.24
N THR A 346 -34.01 -8.83 13.92
CA THR A 346 -33.73 -9.87 12.92
C THR A 346 -32.25 -9.85 12.58
N THR A 347 -31.60 -10.99 12.75
CA THR A 347 -30.19 -11.19 12.42
C THR A 347 -30.07 -12.13 11.24
N LEU A 348 -29.42 -11.68 10.17
CA LEU A 348 -28.99 -12.50 9.04
C LEU A 348 -27.49 -12.79 9.19
N ARG A 349 -27.10 -14.06 9.16
CA ARG A 349 -25.69 -14.48 9.21
C ARG A 349 -25.36 -15.32 7.99
N LEU A 350 -24.32 -14.93 7.26
CA LEU A 350 -23.78 -15.65 6.11
C LEU A 350 -22.38 -16.17 6.47
N GLY A 351 -22.18 -17.49 6.52
CA GLY A 351 -20.91 -18.13 6.90
C GLY A 351 -20.94 -18.88 8.25
N ASN A 352 -19.80 -19.38 8.71
CA ASN A 352 -19.72 -20.26 9.89
C ASN A 352 -19.27 -19.54 11.18
N ALA A 353 -20.15 -18.70 11.71
CA ALA A 353 -19.88 -17.91 12.92
C ALA A 353 -19.60 -18.75 14.18
N GLN A 354 -19.95 -20.04 14.20
CA GLN A 354 -19.83 -20.88 15.39
C GLN A 354 -18.44 -21.50 15.57
N ASN A 355 -17.71 -21.73 14.47
CA ASN A 355 -16.47 -22.51 14.51
C ASN A 355 -15.20 -21.67 14.29
N VAL A 356 -15.30 -20.51 13.62
CA VAL A 356 -14.13 -19.69 13.29
C VAL A 356 -14.47 -18.18 13.39
N PRO A 357 -13.91 -17.44 14.37
CA PRO A 357 -14.06 -15.99 14.44
C PRO A 357 -13.64 -15.28 13.14
N GLY A 358 -14.50 -14.41 12.61
CA GLY A 358 -14.25 -13.68 11.35
C GLY A 358 -14.66 -14.40 10.06
N SER A 359 -15.31 -15.57 10.15
CA SER A 359 -15.77 -16.34 8.97
C SER A 359 -17.24 -16.11 8.59
N ALA A 360 -17.90 -15.12 9.19
CA ALA A 360 -19.30 -14.81 8.90
C ALA A 360 -19.56 -13.31 8.77
N LEU A 361 -20.41 -12.96 7.80
CA LEU A 361 -21.05 -11.64 7.70
C LEU A 361 -22.34 -11.67 8.51
N THR A 362 -22.45 -10.80 9.51
CA THR A 362 -23.67 -10.61 10.30
C THR A 362 -24.28 -9.27 9.95
N ILE A 363 -25.55 -9.28 9.53
CA ILE A 363 -26.36 -8.08 9.32
C ILE A 363 -27.46 -8.09 10.38
N THR A 364 -27.57 -7.00 11.14
CA THR A 364 -28.54 -6.84 12.22
C THR A 364 -29.42 -5.63 11.91
N SER A 365 -30.74 -5.79 11.96
CA SER A 365 -31.71 -4.70 11.80
C SER A 365 -32.56 -4.61 13.06
N ASN A 366 -32.62 -3.41 13.63
CA ASN A 366 -33.46 -3.06 14.79
C ASN A 366 -34.73 -2.35 14.31
N ALA A 367 -35.82 -2.46 15.06
CA ALA A 367 -37.14 -1.97 14.66
C ALA A 367 -37.21 -0.47 14.27
N ASP A 368 -36.30 0.37 14.77
CA ASP A 368 -36.32 1.83 14.57
C ASP A 368 -35.57 2.32 13.32
N MET A 369 -34.87 1.43 12.61
CA MET A 369 -34.25 1.72 11.31
C MET A 369 -34.81 0.72 10.31
N ALA A 370 -35.50 1.25 9.28
CA ALA A 370 -36.16 0.53 8.18
C ALA A 370 -35.88 -0.98 8.19
N PRO A 371 -36.86 -1.84 8.58
CA PRO A 371 -36.64 -3.28 8.67
C PRO A 371 -36.02 -3.76 7.36
N LEU A 372 -35.15 -4.78 7.42
CA LEU A 372 -34.77 -5.56 6.23
C LEU A 372 -36.06 -6.02 5.55
N GLY A 373 -36.51 -5.24 4.55
CA GLY A 373 -37.85 -5.33 4.00
C GLY A 373 -37.93 -6.50 3.04
N PHE A 374 -38.51 -7.60 3.49
CA PHE A 374 -38.99 -8.66 2.61
C PHE A 374 -40.30 -8.19 2.00
N GLY A 375 -40.27 -7.76 0.74
CA GLY A 375 -41.48 -7.36 0.02
C GLY A 375 -42.41 -8.56 -0.15
N VAL A 376 -43.66 -8.41 0.27
CA VAL A 376 -44.70 -9.42 0.07
C VAL A 376 -45.19 -9.30 -1.37
N ALA A 377 -44.79 -10.23 -2.25
CA ALA A 377 -45.50 -10.44 -3.50
C ALA A 377 -46.86 -11.08 -3.17
N LYS A 378 -47.94 -10.46 -3.64
CA LYS A 378 -49.32 -10.78 -3.25
C LYS A 378 -49.87 -12.10 -3.78
N GLU A 379 -49.05 -12.95 -4.38
CA GLU A 379 -49.48 -14.24 -4.91
C GLU A 379 -48.54 -15.33 -4.38
N GLU A 380 -49.13 -16.26 -3.62
CA GLU A 380 -48.56 -17.52 -3.13
C GLU A 380 -47.13 -17.48 -2.58
N GLY A 381 -46.98 -17.23 -1.28
CA GLY A 381 -46.00 -17.90 -0.41
C GLY A 381 -44.52 -17.95 -0.83
N VAL A 382 -44.08 -17.08 -1.75
CA VAL A 382 -42.70 -16.99 -2.24
C VAL A 382 -42.08 -15.70 -1.72
N TYR A 383 -41.05 -15.84 -0.88
CA TYR A 383 -40.22 -14.72 -0.46
C TYR A 383 -39.03 -14.62 -1.43
N GLU A 384 -39.07 -13.64 -2.33
CA GLU A 384 -38.01 -13.42 -3.32
C GLU A 384 -37.00 -12.39 -2.78
N LEU A 385 -35.74 -12.81 -2.60
CA LEU A 385 -34.63 -11.88 -2.35
C LEU A 385 -34.11 -11.37 -3.70
N ARG A 386 -34.56 -10.21 -4.16
CA ARG A 386 -33.97 -9.55 -5.34
C ARG A 386 -32.74 -8.74 -4.96
N LEU A 387 -31.57 -9.33 -5.09
CA LEU A 387 -30.32 -8.59 -5.17
C LEU A 387 -30.29 -7.90 -6.54
N ALA A 388 -30.57 -6.59 -6.58
CA ALA A 388 -30.58 -5.85 -7.82
C ALA A 388 -29.21 -5.90 -8.51
N ARG A 389 -29.20 -6.46 -9.73
CA ARG A 389 -28.09 -6.51 -10.70
C ARG A 389 -26.89 -7.40 -10.37
N LEU A 390 -27.14 -8.70 -10.23
CA LEU A 390 -26.18 -9.72 -10.66
C LEU A 390 -26.79 -10.45 -11.86
N ASP A 391 -26.04 -10.50 -12.95
CA ASP A 391 -26.45 -10.87 -14.31
C ASP A 391 -26.84 -12.36 -14.45
N ARG A 392 -26.92 -13.07 -13.33
CA ARG A 392 -27.52 -14.39 -13.17
C ARG A 392 -28.26 -14.41 -11.84
N ALA A 393 -29.58 -14.50 -11.91
CA ALA A 393 -30.44 -14.58 -10.73
C ALA A 393 -30.12 -15.82 -9.91
N VAL A 394 -29.66 -15.64 -8.67
CA VAL A 394 -29.72 -16.68 -7.65
C VAL A 394 -31.08 -16.53 -6.97
N SER A 395 -32.01 -17.42 -7.25
CA SER A 395 -33.29 -17.47 -6.55
C SER A 395 -33.15 -18.30 -5.27
N LEU A 396 -33.52 -17.72 -4.14
CA LEU A 396 -33.64 -18.42 -2.86
C LEU A 396 -35.12 -18.76 -2.64
N LYS A 397 -35.48 -20.04 -2.67
CA LYS A 397 -36.85 -20.51 -2.39
C LYS A 397 -36.94 -20.99 -0.94
N ILE A 398 -37.61 -20.22 -0.08
CA ILE A 398 -37.94 -20.65 1.30
C ILE A 398 -39.39 -21.11 1.31
N VAL A 399 -39.62 -22.42 1.51
CA VAL A 399 -40.96 -23.01 1.61
C VAL A 399 -41.35 -23.09 3.09
N GLY A 400 -42.26 -22.23 3.54
CA GLY A 400 -42.89 -22.34 4.85
C GLY A 400 -44.11 -23.26 4.79
N ARG A 401 -44.15 -24.33 5.60
CA ARG A 401 -45.40 -25.08 5.84
C ARG A 401 -46.22 -24.37 6.91
N LYS A 402 -47.50 -24.10 6.62
CA LYS A 402 -48.49 -23.64 7.60
C LYS A 402 -48.67 -24.71 8.69
N SER A 403 -48.21 -24.38 9.89
CA SER A 403 -48.79 -24.68 11.22
C SER A 403 -49.50 -26.03 11.47
N ALA A 404 -48.93 -26.82 12.39
CA ALA A 404 -49.66 -27.63 13.37
C ALA A 404 -48.85 -27.69 14.70
N PRO A 405 -49.49 -27.78 15.88
CA PRO A 405 -48.85 -27.50 17.17
C PRO A 405 -47.88 -28.60 17.63
N LEU A 406 -46.73 -28.20 18.18
CA LEU A 406 -45.68 -29.06 18.73
C LEU A 406 -46.14 -29.82 19.97
N ARG A 407 -46.06 -31.16 19.93
CA ARG A 407 -45.81 -32.00 21.12
C ARG A 407 -44.30 -32.20 21.26
N LEU A 408 -43.77 -31.90 22.44
CA LEU A 408 -42.36 -32.11 22.81
C LEU A 408 -41.99 -33.60 22.71
N GLY A 409 -41.03 -33.90 21.84
CA GLY A 409 -40.39 -35.21 21.74
C GLY A 409 -38.91 -35.01 21.40
N THR A 410 -38.04 -35.58 22.23
CA THR A 410 -36.58 -35.59 22.08
C THR A 410 -36.19 -36.22 20.74
N MET A 411 -35.57 -35.44 19.85
CA MET A 411 -35.11 -35.95 18.56
C MET A 411 -33.67 -36.48 18.70
N ARG A 412 -33.51 -37.81 18.62
CA ARG A 412 -32.21 -38.48 18.43
C ARG A 412 -31.86 -38.48 16.95
N LEU A 413 -30.70 -37.94 16.58
CA LEU A 413 -30.08 -38.14 15.27
C LEU A 413 -29.51 -39.56 15.19
N ARG A 414 -30.03 -40.38 14.27
CA ARG A 414 -29.33 -41.59 13.78
C ARG A 414 -28.64 -41.24 12.47
N SER A 415 -27.34 -41.55 12.38
CA SER A 415 -26.61 -41.58 11.12
C SER A 415 -27.08 -42.78 10.29
N ALA A 416 -27.42 -42.55 9.03
CA ALA A 416 -27.58 -43.61 8.05
C ALA A 416 -26.30 -43.67 7.20
N LEU A 417 -25.56 -44.77 7.35
CA LEU A 417 -24.56 -45.24 6.41
C LEU A 417 -25.24 -45.59 5.08
N LEU A 418 -24.70 -45.08 3.97
CA LEU A 418 -25.00 -45.56 2.63
C LEU A 418 -24.10 -46.76 2.34
N ASP A 419 -24.70 -47.96 2.36
CA ASP A 419 -24.13 -49.15 1.75
C ASP A 419 -24.35 -49.06 0.24
N VAL A 420 -23.24 -49.08 -0.52
CA VAL A 420 -23.26 -49.28 -1.97
C VAL A 420 -22.96 -50.76 -2.22
N LYS A 421 -23.94 -51.49 -2.77
CA LYS A 421 -23.69 -52.77 -3.46
C LYS A 421 -24.29 -52.73 -4.86
N LYS A 422 -23.37 -52.91 -5.81
CA LYS A 422 -23.43 -53.20 -7.26
C LYS A 422 -24.69 -52.82 -8.04
#